data_AF-A0A9Q3PJ70-F1
#
_entry.id   AF-A0A9Q3PJ70-F1
#
_cell.length_a   1.000
_cell.length_b   1.000
_cell.length_c   1.000
_cell.angle_alpha   90.00
_cell.angle_beta   90.00
_cell.angle_gamma   90.00
#
_symmetry.space_group_name_H-M   'P 1'
#
loop_
_entity.id
_entity.type
_entity.pdbx_description
1 polymer ?
#
loop_
_entity_poly.entity_id
_entity_poly.type
_entity_poly.pdbx_seq_one_letter_code
_entity_poly.pdbx_strand_id
1 'polypeptide(L)'
;MYILGALAFSIYVDWKNAHGKSTQLASIGPIMLICLNLPPSERLKQENVYVAGIIPCLKETTSLQLNYLLIPLINELKELWQGYHFSPTSTGPSGSFIHVAILTANADVVAMRKLTGFISHSGNHFGNFCTIHKAQIEEIGPQFHYTCS
;
A
#
# COMPACT_ATOMS: atom_id res chain seq x y z
N MET A 1 -0.60 -16.09 -16.38
CA MET A 1 -1.58 -15.66 -17.40
C MET A 1 -1.54 -14.14 -17.45
N TYR A 2 -0.91 -13.56 -18.47
CA TYR A 2 -0.88 -12.11 -18.69
C TYR A 2 -2.17 -11.75 -19.43
N ILE A 3 -3.11 -11.09 -18.74
CA ILE A 3 -4.28 -10.52 -19.40
C ILE A 3 -3.79 -9.25 -20.11
N LEU A 4 -3.83 -9.24 -21.44
CA LEU A 4 -3.52 -8.05 -22.23
C LEU A 4 -4.40 -6.89 -21.73
N GLY A 5 -3.76 -5.78 -21.37
CA GLY A 5 -4.46 -4.61 -20.85
C GLY A 5 -4.86 -4.68 -19.37
N ALA A 6 -4.31 -5.58 -18.54
CA ALA A 6 -4.51 -5.52 -17.09
C ALA A 6 -3.19 -5.50 -16.31
N LEU A 7 -2.99 -4.46 -15.50
CA LEU A 7 -1.84 -4.31 -14.62
C LEU A 7 -2.26 -4.42 -13.15
N ALA A 8 -1.59 -5.31 -12.43
CA ALA A 8 -1.74 -5.50 -11.00
C ALA A 8 -0.56 -4.85 -10.27
N PHE A 9 -0.86 -4.05 -9.26
CA PHE A 9 0.14 -3.39 -8.44
C PHE A 9 -0.03 -3.75 -6.95
N SER A 10 1.07 -3.64 -6.23
CA SER A 10 1.11 -3.59 -4.77
C SER A 10 1.42 -2.16 -4.34
N ILE A 11 0.68 -1.62 -3.38
CA ILE A 11 1.01 -0.33 -2.76
C ILE A 11 1.89 -0.56 -1.54
N TYR A 12 2.95 0.24 -1.40
CA TYR A 12 3.86 0.22 -0.26
C TYR A 12 3.97 1.59 0.38
N VAL A 13 3.87 1.64 1.72
CA VAL A 13 4.04 2.87 2.52
C VAL A 13 4.87 2.56 3.78
N ASP A 14 5.95 3.30 4.02
CA ASP A 14 6.80 3.12 5.21
C ASP A 14 7.40 4.46 5.65
N TRP A 15 7.39 4.77 6.94
CA TRP A 15 7.99 6.01 7.48
C TRP A 15 9.38 5.73 8.04
N LYS A 16 10.41 6.05 7.25
CA LYS A 16 11.80 5.92 7.70
C LYS A 16 12.36 7.25 8.19
N ASN A 17 13.10 7.20 9.29
CA ASN A 17 13.89 8.34 9.78
C ASN A 17 14.92 8.75 8.71
N ALA A 18 14.80 9.96 8.19
CA ALA A 18 15.61 10.45 7.08
C ALA A 18 17.08 10.72 7.47
N HIS A 19 17.40 10.81 8.76
CA HIS A 19 18.72 11.22 9.28
C HIS A 19 19.44 10.14 10.13
N GLY A 20 18.97 8.90 10.14
CA GLY A 20 19.58 7.85 10.98
C GLY A 20 19.32 8.01 12.48
N LYS A 21 19.82 7.07 13.29
CA LYS A 21 19.41 6.80 14.69
C LYS A 21 19.58 7.97 15.69
N SER A 22 20.17 9.10 15.31
CA SER A 22 20.61 10.12 16.28
C SER A 22 19.66 11.30 16.46
N THR A 23 18.72 11.57 15.54
CA THR A 23 17.83 12.73 15.65
C THR A 23 16.53 12.50 14.86
N GLN A 24 15.39 12.44 15.56
CA GLN A 24 14.02 12.41 14.96
C GLN A 24 13.65 13.78 14.35
N LEU A 25 14.52 14.37 13.54
CA LEU A 25 14.29 15.69 12.96
C LEU A 25 13.45 15.62 11.68
N ALA A 26 13.46 14.49 10.96
CA ALA A 26 12.63 14.30 9.78
C ALA A 26 12.41 12.80 9.47
N SER A 27 11.18 12.45 9.11
CA SER A 27 10.77 11.16 8.56
C SER A 27 10.25 11.37 7.13
N ILE A 28 10.56 10.42 6.25
CA ILE A 28 10.09 10.43 4.87
C ILE A 28 9.25 9.18 4.67
N GLY A 29 8.00 9.38 4.25
CA GLY A 29 7.06 8.31 3.90
C GLY A 29 6.84 8.23 2.39
N PRO A 30 7.60 7.45 1.62
CA PRO A 30 7.27 7.22 0.22
C PRO A 30 6.02 6.36 0.08
N ILE A 31 5.15 6.72 -0.86
CA ILE A 31 4.08 5.88 -1.38
C ILE A 31 4.57 5.29 -2.69
N MET A 32 4.82 3.98 -2.70
CA MET A 32 5.35 3.27 -3.87
C MET A 32 4.32 2.30 -4.42
N LEU A 33 4.32 2.12 -5.74
CA LEU A 33 3.56 1.09 -6.44
C LEU A 33 4.53 0.13 -7.10
N ILE A 34 4.34 -1.17 -6.86
CA ILE A 34 5.17 -2.26 -7.38
C ILE A 34 4.36 -3.08 -8.36
N CYS A 35 4.80 -3.18 -9.61
CA CYS A 35 4.11 -3.95 -10.64
C CYS A 35 4.25 -5.46 -10.39
N LEU A 36 3.15 -6.14 -10.10
CA LEU A 36 3.12 -7.58 -9.80
C LEU A 36 3.18 -8.44 -11.06
N ASN A 37 2.92 -7.86 -12.24
CA ASN A 37 3.06 -8.53 -13.53
C ASN A 37 4.53 -8.84 -13.87
N LEU A 38 5.49 -8.12 -13.28
CA LEU A 38 6.90 -8.40 -13.48
C LEU A 38 7.34 -9.68 -12.74
N PRO A 39 8.35 -10.41 -13.24
CA PRO A 39 8.96 -11.53 -12.53
C PRO A 39 9.44 -11.09 -11.14
N PRO A 40 9.37 -11.94 -10.09
CA PRO A 40 9.74 -11.56 -8.73
C PRO A 40 11.11 -10.90 -8.58
N SER A 41 12.11 -11.32 -9.35
CA SER A 41 13.47 -10.75 -9.35
C SER A 41 13.56 -9.32 -9.88
N GLU A 42 12.54 -8.88 -10.63
CA GLU A 42 12.52 -7.58 -11.32
C GLU A 42 11.70 -6.52 -10.57
N ARG A 43 10.77 -6.95 -9.72
CA ARG A 43 9.74 -6.08 -9.11
C ARG A 43 10.31 -4.94 -8.25
N LEU A 44 11.40 -5.20 -7.55
CA LEU A 44 12.00 -4.26 -6.59
C LEU A 44 13.24 -3.56 -7.15
N LYS A 45 13.54 -3.73 -8.43
CA LYS A 45 14.59 -2.95 -9.09
C LYS A 45 14.16 -1.49 -9.15
N GLN A 46 15.12 -0.58 -8.96
CA GLN A 46 14.84 0.85 -8.84
C GLN A 46 14.09 1.40 -10.06
N GLU A 47 14.39 0.90 -11.25
CA GLU A 47 13.74 1.25 -12.52
C GLU A 47 12.28 0.77 -12.64
N ASN A 48 11.86 -0.19 -11.82
CA ASN A 48 10.53 -0.83 -11.88
C ASN A 48 9.61 -0.44 -10.71
N VAL A 49 10.07 0.43 -9.81
CA VAL A 49 9.28 0.94 -8.68
C VAL A 49 8.73 2.32 -9.04
N TYR A 50 7.41 2.46 -9.00
CA TYR A 50 6.74 3.73 -9.25
C TYR A 50 6.52 4.48 -7.94
N VAL A 51 7.05 5.70 -7.82
CA VAL A 51 6.83 6.54 -6.64
C VAL A 51 5.62 7.43 -6.89
N ALA A 52 4.48 7.08 -6.29
CA ALA A 52 3.22 7.83 -6.42
C ALA A 52 3.22 9.10 -5.56
N GLY A 53 4.04 9.14 -4.50
CA GLY A 53 4.14 10.31 -3.65
C GLY A 53 5.25 10.19 -2.61
N ILE A 54 5.66 11.34 -2.08
CA ILE A 54 6.61 11.43 -0.97
C ILE A 54 5.97 12.32 0.09
N ILE A 55 5.83 11.80 1.30
CA ILE A 55 5.27 12.53 2.44
C ILE A 55 6.44 13.05 3.29
N PRO A 56 6.80 14.34 3.21
CA PRO A 56 7.76 14.95 4.12
C PRO A 56 7.07 15.20 5.46
N CYS A 57 7.58 14.63 6.55
CA CYS A 57 7.02 14.94 7.86
C CYS A 57 8.06 14.86 8.98
N LEU A 58 8.03 15.83 9.90
CA LEU A 58 8.90 15.82 11.08
C LEU A 58 8.57 14.64 12.02
N LYS A 59 7.34 14.12 11.94
CA LYS A 59 6.81 12.98 12.71
C LYS A 59 5.92 12.11 11.82
N GLU A 60 5.62 10.90 12.27
CA GLU A 60 4.73 10.00 11.52
C GLU A 60 3.34 10.64 11.31
N THR A 61 2.82 10.55 10.08
CA THR A 61 1.55 11.16 9.67
C THR A 61 0.36 10.52 10.38
N THR A 62 -0.65 11.30 10.78
CA THR A 62 -1.88 10.74 11.38
C THR A 62 -2.73 10.02 10.32
N SER A 63 -3.62 9.10 10.73
CA SER A 63 -4.50 8.38 9.78
C SER A 63 -5.34 9.34 8.94
N LEU A 64 -5.84 10.42 9.54
CA LEU A 64 -6.65 11.42 8.84
C LEU A 64 -5.83 12.15 7.77
N GLN A 65 -4.61 12.59 8.11
CA GLN A 65 -3.72 13.25 7.16
C GLN A 65 -3.31 12.30 6.02
N LEU A 66 -3.01 11.04 6.33
CA LEU A 66 -2.69 10.04 5.30
C LEU A 66 -3.86 9.84 4.34
N ASN A 67 -5.09 9.74 4.85
CA ASN A 67 -6.28 9.61 4.01
C ASN A 67 -6.39 10.78 3.03
N TYR A 68 -6.21 12.03 3.49
CA TYR A 68 -6.23 13.19 2.60
C TYR A 68 -5.14 13.15 1.54
N LEU A 69 -3.93 12.69 1.90
CA LEU A 69 -2.81 12.55 0.96
C LEU A 69 -3.04 11.45 -0.08
N LEU A 70 -3.83 10.43 0.24
CA LEU A 70 -4.14 9.34 -0.68
C LEU A 70 -5.31 9.65 -1.63
N ILE A 71 -6.13 10.68 -1.37
CA ILE A 71 -7.29 11.02 -2.21
C ILE A 71 -6.92 11.16 -3.71
N PRO A 72 -5.86 11.88 -4.10
CA PRO A 72 -5.49 12.01 -5.51
C PRO A 72 -5.18 10.65 -6.15
N LEU A 73 -4.36 9.85 -5.47
CA LEU A 73 -4.00 8.50 -5.92
C LEU A 73 -5.23 7.58 -6.04
N ILE A 74 -6.14 7.63 -5.06
CA ILE A 74 -7.37 6.84 -5.07
C ILE A 74 -8.25 7.24 -6.26
N ASN A 75 -8.34 8.53 -6.59
CA ASN A 75 -9.13 9.00 -7.72
C ASN A 75 -8.54 8.51 -9.05
N GLU A 76 -7.22 8.61 -9.24
CA GLU A 76 -6.54 8.06 -10.41
C GLU A 76 -6.74 6.54 -10.53
N LEU A 77 -6.62 5.80 -9.41
CA LEU A 77 -6.85 4.36 -9.39
C LEU A 77 -8.31 3.99 -9.72
N LYS A 78 -9.29 4.81 -9.33
CA LYS A 78 -10.69 4.60 -9.71
C LYS A 78 -10.91 4.78 -11.21
N GLU A 79 -10.29 5.77 -11.82
CA GLU A 79 -10.32 5.96 -13.28
C GLU A 79 -9.67 4.78 -13.99
N LEU A 80 -8.47 4.39 -13.56
CA LEU A 80 -7.74 3.26 -14.14
C LEU A 80 -8.45 1.92 -13.91
N TRP A 81 -9.26 1.78 -12.85
CA TRP A 81 -10.08 0.58 -12.64
C TRP A 81 -11.19 0.46 -13.70
N GLN A 82 -11.84 1.57 -14.06
CA GLN A 82 -12.83 1.59 -15.16
C GLN A 82 -12.20 1.34 -16.54
N GLY A 83 -10.88 1.56 -16.63
CA GLY A 83 -10.10 1.38 -17.83
C GLY A 83 -9.78 2.72 -18.50
N TYR A 84 -8.54 2.85 -18.97
CA TYR A 84 -8.03 4.09 -19.55
C TYR A 84 -7.36 3.82 -20.89
N HIS A 85 -7.65 4.68 -21.89
CA HIS A 85 -7.05 4.59 -23.21
C HIS A 85 -5.84 5.53 -23.32
N PHE A 86 -4.65 4.94 -23.31
CA PHE A 86 -3.41 5.66 -23.59
C PHE A 86 -3.32 6.02 -25.06
N SER A 87 -2.84 7.24 -25.32
CA SER A 87 -2.61 7.72 -26.67
C SER A 87 -1.58 6.85 -27.40
N PRO A 88 -1.64 6.81 -28.74
CA PRO A 88 -0.63 6.15 -29.56
C PRO A 88 0.80 6.53 -29.18
N THR A 89 1.67 5.54 -29.07
CA THR A 89 3.10 5.71 -28.88
C THR A 89 3.85 5.23 -30.13
N SER A 90 5.13 5.59 -30.27
CA SER A 90 5.95 5.11 -31.40
C SER A 90 6.00 3.58 -31.51
N THR A 91 5.82 2.87 -30.40
CA THR A 91 5.81 1.41 -30.31
C THR A 91 4.39 0.81 -30.33
N GLY A 92 3.36 1.65 -30.22
CA GLY A 92 1.96 1.26 -30.16
C GLY A 92 1.08 2.28 -30.88
N PRO A 93 1.07 2.31 -32.22
CA PRO A 93 0.37 3.31 -33.02
C PRO A 93 -1.16 3.29 -32.88
N SER A 94 -1.73 2.22 -32.32
CA SER A 94 -3.16 2.13 -31.98
C SER A 94 -3.50 2.64 -30.58
N GLY A 95 -2.51 3.07 -29.79
CA GLY A 95 -2.68 3.33 -28.37
C GLY A 95 -2.79 2.03 -27.57
N SER A 96 -3.20 2.13 -26.30
CA SER A 96 -3.38 0.97 -25.45
C SER A 96 -4.49 1.22 -24.44
N PHE A 97 -5.44 0.30 -24.36
CA PHE A 97 -6.47 0.31 -23.33
C PHE A 97 -6.02 -0.58 -22.17
N ILE A 98 -5.95 -0.03 -20.96
CA ILE A 98 -5.52 -0.77 -19.78
C ILE A 98 -6.47 -0.57 -18.60
N HIS A 99 -6.54 -1.59 -17.75
CA HIS A 99 -7.09 -1.54 -16.40
C HIS A 99 -5.96 -1.67 -15.38
N VAL A 100 -6.07 -0.96 -14.26
CA VAL A 100 -5.14 -1.07 -13.13
C VAL A 100 -5.89 -1.48 -11.86
N ALA A 101 -5.31 -2.40 -11.10
CA ALA A 101 -5.82 -2.83 -9.82
C ALA A 101 -4.71 -2.88 -8.76
N ILE A 102 -5.02 -2.43 -7.54
CA ILE A 102 -4.18 -2.66 -6.36
C ILE A 102 -4.61 -3.96 -5.70
N LEU A 103 -3.73 -4.97 -5.69
CA LEU A 103 -4.03 -6.29 -5.11
C LEU A 103 -3.59 -6.43 -3.66
N THR A 104 -2.53 -5.74 -3.27
CA THR A 104 -1.93 -5.87 -1.94
C THR A 104 -1.48 -4.51 -1.43
N ALA A 105 -1.57 -4.31 -0.12
CA ALA A 105 -0.98 -3.20 0.58
C ALA A 105 0.12 -3.74 1.51
N ASN A 106 1.30 -3.14 1.45
CA ASN A 106 2.47 -3.50 2.24
C ASN A 106 2.97 -2.30 3.02
N ALA A 107 3.19 -2.47 4.32
CA ALA A 107 3.62 -1.41 5.22
C ALA A 107 4.05 -2.08 6.53
N ASP A 108 4.79 -1.35 7.37
CA ASP A 108 4.95 -1.79 8.76
C ASP A 108 3.58 -1.82 9.48
N VAL A 109 3.52 -2.45 10.65
CA VAL A 109 2.23 -2.65 11.36
C VAL A 109 1.52 -1.33 11.68
N VAL A 110 2.27 -0.25 11.94
CA VAL A 110 1.70 1.04 12.32
C VAL A 110 1.13 1.76 11.09
N ALA A 111 1.91 1.84 10.02
CA ALA A 111 1.51 2.42 8.75
C ALA A 111 0.38 1.62 8.08
N MET A 112 0.40 0.28 8.20
CA MET A 112 -0.65 -0.58 7.65
C MET A 112 -2.01 -0.22 8.23
N ARG A 113 -2.09 -0.05 9.56
CA ARG A 113 -3.34 0.32 10.23
C ARG A 113 -3.87 1.67 9.75
N LYS A 114 -2.99 2.62 9.45
CA LYS A 114 -3.38 3.93 8.91
C LYS A 114 -3.85 3.83 7.47
N LEU A 115 -3.12 3.06 6.64
CA LEU A 115 -3.38 2.90 5.21
C LEU A 115 -4.70 2.20 4.91
N THR A 116 -5.05 1.20 5.70
CA THR A 116 -6.27 0.39 5.50
C THR A 116 -7.44 0.84 6.37
N GLY A 117 -7.23 1.80 7.28
CA GLY A 117 -8.23 2.22 8.26
C GLY A 117 -8.50 1.18 9.36
N PHE A 118 -7.60 0.22 9.57
CA PHE A 118 -7.73 -0.77 10.65
C PHE A 118 -7.47 -0.16 12.04
N ILE A 119 -8.07 -0.79 13.06
CA ILE A 119 -8.07 -0.30 14.43
C ILE A 119 -6.64 -0.31 15.02
N SER A 120 -6.27 0.77 15.71
CA SER A 120 -4.98 0.94 16.41
C SER A 120 -4.78 -0.08 17.54
N HIS A 121 -3.58 -0.13 18.15
CA HIS A 121 -3.28 -1.00 19.30
C HIS A 121 -4.21 -0.75 20.52
N SER A 122 -4.87 0.40 20.59
CA SER A 122 -5.94 0.72 21.57
C SER A 122 -7.31 0.12 21.24
N GLY A 123 -7.42 -0.59 20.13
CA GLY A 123 -8.60 -1.32 19.71
C GLY A 123 -8.88 -2.53 20.59
N ASN A 124 -10.16 -2.86 20.68
CA ASN A 124 -10.63 -4.02 21.40
C ASN A 124 -10.48 -5.34 20.63
N HIS A 125 -9.80 -5.37 19.47
CA HIS A 125 -9.68 -6.55 18.61
C HIS A 125 -8.22 -6.98 18.44
N PHE A 126 -7.97 -8.30 18.34
CA PHE A 126 -6.63 -8.91 18.41
C PHE A 126 -5.81 -8.79 17.12
N GLY A 127 -6.43 -8.52 15.96
CA GLY A 127 -5.71 -8.41 14.67
C GLY A 127 -6.48 -7.64 13.60
N ASN A 128 -5.80 -7.33 12.49
CA ASN A 128 -6.37 -6.54 11.38
C ASN A 128 -7.52 -7.26 10.64
N PHE A 129 -7.50 -8.59 10.64
CA PHE A 129 -8.51 -9.45 10.00
C PHE A 129 -9.33 -10.27 11.02
N CYS A 130 -9.09 -10.08 12.32
CA CYS A 130 -9.70 -10.88 13.37
C CYS A 130 -10.78 -10.08 14.12
N THR A 131 -12.01 -10.60 14.13
CA THR A 131 -13.15 -10.10 14.92
C THR A 131 -13.10 -10.51 16.40
N ILE A 132 -12.00 -11.14 16.82
CA ILE A 132 -11.81 -11.60 18.20
C ILE A 132 -11.55 -10.39 19.10
N HIS A 133 -12.41 -10.20 20.10
CA HIS A 133 -12.22 -9.20 21.13
C HIS A 133 -11.05 -9.57 22.05
N LYS A 134 -10.27 -8.60 22.52
CA LYS A 134 -9.11 -8.85 23.41
C LYS A 134 -9.48 -9.63 24.68
N ALA A 135 -10.68 -9.39 25.19
CA ALA A 135 -11.20 -10.11 26.36
C ALA A 135 -11.46 -11.61 26.11
N GLN A 136 -11.48 -12.07 24.85
CA GLN A 136 -11.77 -13.45 24.48
C GLN A 136 -10.51 -14.23 24.07
N ILE A 137 -9.31 -13.62 24.15
CA ILE A 137 -8.05 -14.27 23.74
C ILE A 137 -7.76 -15.51 24.60
N GLU A 138 -8.05 -15.45 25.90
CA GLU A 138 -7.79 -16.56 26.84
C GLU A 138 -8.77 -17.73 26.69
N GLU A 139 -9.91 -17.52 26.03
CA GLU A 139 -10.95 -18.54 25.83
C GLU A 139 -10.79 -19.33 24.51
N ILE A 140 -9.91 -18.87 23.62
CA ILE A 140 -9.79 -19.42 22.27
C ILE A 140 -8.53 -20.28 22.19
N GLY A 141 -8.72 -21.58 21.96
CA GLY A 141 -7.63 -22.57 21.93
C GLY A 141 -6.51 -22.26 20.91
N PRO A 142 -5.35 -22.91 21.05
CA PRO A 142 -4.10 -22.56 20.36
C PRO A 142 -4.19 -22.53 18.82
N GLN A 143 -5.16 -23.23 18.23
CA GLN A 143 -5.46 -23.24 16.79
C GLN A 143 -5.73 -21.85 16.16
N PHE A 144 -6.17 -20.83 16.90
CA PHE A 144 -6.46 -19.49 16.34
C PHE A 144 -5.29 -18.50 16.44
N HIS A 145 -4.23 -18.82 17.16
CA HIS A 145 -3.04 -17.96 17.25
C HIS A 145 -2.32 -17.82 15.90
N TYR A 146 -2.40 -18.83 15.04
CA TYR A 146 -1.69 -18.87 13.74
C TYR A 146 -2.45 -18.15 12.61
N THR A 147 -3.73 -17.82 12.81
CA THR A 147 -4.58 -17.16 11.79
C THR A 147 -4.59 -15.63 11.90
N CYS A 148 -4.11 -15.07 13.01
CA CYS A 148 -4.08 -13.61 13.25
C CYS A 148 -2.65 -13.01 13.17
N SER A 149 -1.67 -13.75 12.65
CA SER A 149 -0.29 -13.29 12.42
C SER A 149 -0.13 -12.58 11.07
#